data_AF-A0A368GRZ7-F1
#
_entry.id   AF-A0A368GRZ7-F1
#
_cell.length_a   1.000
_cell.length_b   1.000
_cell.length_c   1.000
_cell.angle_alpha   90.00
_cell.angle_beta   90.00
_cell.angle_gamma   90.00
#
_symmetry.space_group_name_H-M   'P 1'
#
loop_
_entity.id
_entity.type
_entity.pdbx_description
1 polymer ?
#
loop_
_entity_poly.entity_id
_entity_poly.type
_entity_poly.pdbx_seq_one_letter_code
_entity_poly.pdbx_strand_id
1 'polypeptide(L)'
;MKKIWKNYKEGEKCYHEHGLTRELMDSLPKEVRQEIHKGAFLPPVLKKAPKDIQEQFTAIIDDKTIPFEEKTQKMHELAQKVLKGDMLKEFNDFYNKMEEHRKNINEMAEKLSPEAKEAYEKISKLEKEKHEILHKLSESAQEELFALYKERQNKFPKPL
;
A
#
# COMPACT_ATOMS: atom_id res chain seq x y z
N MET A 1 -13.10 11.83 3.42
CA MET A 1 -13.09 10.39 3.08
C MET A 1 -14.49 9.77 3.14
N LYS A 2 -15.04 9.39 4.31
CA LYS A 2 -16.36 8.70 4.39
C LYS A 2 -17.51 9.38 3.64
N LYS A 3 -17.58 10.72 3.62
CA LYS A 3 -18.60 11.49 2.87
C LYS A 3 -18.45 11.41 1.35
N ILE A 4 -17.22 11.27 0.84
CA ILE A 4 -16.92 11.22 -0.61
C ILE A 4 -17.40 9.88 -1.16
N TRP A 5 -17.11 8.79 -0.46
CA TRP A 5 -17.37 7.42 -0.90
C TRP A 5 -18.75 6.88 -0.49
N LYS A 6 -19.62 7.71 0.12
CA LYS A 6 -20.87 7.26 0.74
C LYS A 6 -21.85 6.58 -0.22
N ASN A 7 -21.78 6.91 -1.51
CA ASN A 7 -22.70 6.44 -2.54
C ASN A 7 -22.05 5.47 -3.54
N TYR A 8 -20.75 5.19 -3.39
CA TYR A 8 -20.03 4.31 -4.31
C TYR A 8 -20.52 2.87 -4.18
N LYS A 9 -20.70 2.21 -5.31
CA LYS A 9 -21.03 0.78 -5.41
C LYS A 9 -19.96 0.06 -6.22
N GLU A 10 -19.67 -1.16 -5.80
CA GLU A 10 -18.71 -2.01 -6.50
C GLU A 10 -19.12 -2.22 -7.96
N GLY A 11 -18.16 -2.04 -8.88
CA GLY A 11 -18.38 -2.14 -10.33
C GLY A 11 -18.74 -0.82 -11.02
N GLU A 12 -19.03 0.26 -10.28
CA GLU A 12 -19.26 1.58 -10.85
C GLU A 12 -17.94 2.34 -11.09
N LYS A 13 -17.95 3.29 -12.05
CA LYS A 13 -16.81 4.18 -12.27
C LYS A 13 -16.69 5.16 -11.10
N CYS A 14 -15.51 5.25 -10.50
CA CYS A 14 -15.22 6.05 -9.30
C CYS A 14 -14.31 7.26 -9.57
N TYR A 15 -14.21 7.74 -10.81
CA TYR A 15 -13.28 8.82 -11.18
C TYR A 15 -13.54 10.12 -10.40
N HIS A 16 -14.81 10.42 -10.12
CA HIS A 16 -15.20 11.62 -9.39
C HIS A 16 -14.80 11.55 -7.92
N GLU A 17 -15.09 10.44 -7.24
CA GLU A 17 -14.74 10.17 -5.85
C GLU A 17 -13.21 10.15 -5.65
N HIS A 18 -12.48 9.59 -6.61
CA HIS A 18 -11.02 9.66 -6.64
C HIS A 18 -10.52 11.10 -6.78
N GLY A 19 -11.12 11.88 -7.69
CA GLY A 19 -10.81 13.31 -7.86
C GLY A 19 -11.01 14.12 -6.58
N LEU A 20 -12.19 13.98 -5.95
CA LEU A 20 -12.51 14.63 -4.68
C LEU A 20 -11.60 14.17 -3.53
N THR A 21 -11.26 12.88 -3.48
CA THR A 21 -10.33 12.36 -2.47
C THR A 21 -8.95 12.97 -2.66
N ARG A 22 -8.50 13.14 -3.90
CA ARG A 22 -7.21 13.78 -4.22
C ARG A 22 -7.19 15.25 -3.83
N GLU A 23 -8.23 16.01 -4.19
CA GLU A 23 -8.36 17.42 -3.80
C GLU A 23 -8.38 17.60 -2.28
N LEU A 24 -9.11 16.73 -1.58
CA LEU A 24 -9.11 16.71 -0.12
C LEU A 24 -7.69 16.45 0.41
N MET A 25 -7.01 15.41 -0.06
CA MET A 25 -5.65 15.11 0.38
C MET A 25 -4.70 16.28 0.11
N ASP A 26 -4.75 16.88 -1.08
CA ASP A 26 -3.90 18.00 -1.47
C ASP A 26 -4.14 19.27 -0.65
N SER A 27 -5.35 19.47 -0.14
CA SER A 27 -5.69 20.60 0.73
C SER A 27 -5.15 20.46 2.17
N LEU A 28 -4.72 19.25 2.56
CA LEU A 28 -4.24 19.00 3.91
C LEU A 28 -2.80 19.49 4.11
N PRO A 29 -2.48 20.06 5.29
CA PRO A 29 -1.10 20.38 5.67
C PRO A 29 -0.16 19.17 5.53
N LYS A 30 1.13 19.43 5.28
CA LYS A 30 2.14 18.38 5.04
C LYS A 30 2.18 17.39 6.21
N GLU A 31 2.14 17.90 7.42
CA GLU A 31 2.24 17.14 8.66
C GLU A 31 1.03 16.21 8.83
N VAL A 32 -0.17 16.70 8.48
CA VAL A 32 -1.40 15.90 8.52
C VAL A 32 -1.35 14.79 7.46
N ARG A 33 -0.86 15.08 6.26
CA ARG A 33 -0.67 14.06 5.22
C ARG A 33 0.35 13.01 5.65
N GLN A 34 1.47 13.43 6.22
CA GLN A 34 2.50 12.52 6.72
C GLN A 34 1.93 11.59 7.80
N GLU A 35 1.15 12.11 8.75
CA GLU A 35 0.50 11.27 9.77
C GLU A 35 -0.57 10.33 9.20
N ILE A 36 -1.26 10.69 8.11
CA ILE A 36 -2.17 9.76 7.39
C ILE A 36 -1.38 8.60 6.75
N HIS A 37 -0.19 8.88 6.24
CA HIS A 37 0.68 7.88 5.62
C HIS A 37 1.52 7.09 6.63
N LYS A 38 1.76 7.64 7.81
CA LYS A 38 2.49 7.00 8.91
C LYS A 38 1.70 5.79 9.42
N GLY A 39 2.30 4.61 9.32
CA GLY A 39 1.61 3.37 9.67
C GLY A 39 0.47 2.99 8.71
N ALA A 40 0.38 3.60 7.53
CA ALA A 40 -0.58 3.18 6.50
C ALA A 40 -0.38 1.71 6.09
N PHE A 41 0.87 1.25 6.16
CA PHE A 41 1.26 -0.12 5.85
C PHE A 41 1.20 -1.07 7.04
N LEU A 42 0.89 -0.60 8.26
CA LEU A 42 0.64 -1.49 9.39
C LEU A 42 -0.68 -2.23 9.18
N PRO A 43 -0.68 -3.58 9.21
CA PRO A 43 -1.89 -4.38 9.24
C PRO A 43 -2.92 -3.83 10.24
N PRO A 44 -4.23 -3.78 9.88
CA PRO A 44 -5.26 -3.23 10.77
C PRO A 44 -5.29 -3.86 12.17
N VAL A 45 -4.94 -5.14 12.27
CA VAL A 45 -4.83 -5.89 13.54
C VAL A 45 -3.80 -5.24 14.48
N LEU A 46 -2.68 -4.76 13.94
CA LEU A 46 -1.58 -4.19 14.71
C LEU A 46 -1.82 -2.74 15.15
N LYS A 47 -2.78 -2.02 14.54
CA LYS A 47 -3.10 -0.64 14.93
C LYS A 47 -3.65 -0.52 16.35
N LYS A 48 -4.15 -1.63 16.92
CA LYS A 48 -4.63 -1.73 18.30
C LYS A 48 -3.55 -2.21 19.28
N ALA A 49 -2.39 -2.64 18.79
CA ALA A 49 -1.30 -3.11 19.63
C ALA A 49 -0.68 -1.96 20.44
N PRO A 50 0.01 -2.25 21.56
CA PRO A 50 0.84 -1.27 22.25
C PRO A 50 1.84 -0.58 21.30
N LYS A 51 2.20 0.69 21.57
CA LYS A 51 3.06 1.49 20.68
C LYS A 51 4.44 0.86 20.45
N ASP A 52 5.02 0.27 21.49
CA ASP A 52 6.29 -0.45 21.44
C ASP A 52 6.23 -1.67 20.49
N ILE A 53 5.08 -2.33 20.41
CA ILE A 53 4.86 -3.41 19.45
C ILE A 53 4.71 -2.82 18.04
N GLN A 54 3.89 -1.77 17.87
CA GLN A 54 3.72 -1.10 16.57
C GLN A 54 5.04 -0.64 15.98
N GLU A 55 5.91 -0.03 16.79
CA GLU A 55 7.23 0.45 16.39
C GLU A 55 8.15 -0.68 15.90
N GLN A 56 8.09 -1.88 16.50
CA GLN A 56 8.85 -3.03 16.01
C GLN A 56 8.41 -3.48 14.61
N PHE A 57 7.12 -3.46 14.33
CA PHE A 57 6.61 -3.77 12.99
C PHE A 57 6.90 -2.65 12.00
N THR A 58 6.75 -1.40 12.40
CA THR A 58 7.11 -0.24 11.59
C THR A 58 8.59 -0.26 11.22
N ALA A 59 9.48 -0.67 12.13
CA ALA A 59 10.90 -0.81 11.83
C ALA A 59 11.15 -1.79 10.67
N ILE A 60 10.42 -2.91 10.58
CA ILE A 60 10.52 -3.85 9.44
C ILE A 60 10.00 -3.21 8.15
N ILE A 61 8.90 -2.45 8.24
CA ILE A 61 8.28 -1.78 7.10
C ILE A 61 9.19 -0.68 6.55
N ASP A 62 9.84 0.09 7.42
CA ASP A 62 10.65 1.25 7.04
C ASP A 62 12.10 0.85 6.75
N ASP A 63 12.52 -0.36 7.12
CA ASP A 63 13.86 -0.87 6.80
C ASP A 63 14.03 -0.98 5.28
N LYS A 64 14.93 -0.13 4.77
CA LYS A 64 15.21 -0.04 3.34
C LYS A 64 16.02 -1.20 2.79
N THR A 65 16.69 -1.95 3.68
CA THR A 65 17.54 -3.09 3.34
C THR A 65 16.75 -4.38 3.12
N ILE A 66 15.49 -4.43 3.59
CA ILE A 66 14.61 -5.58 3.43
C ILE A 66 13.83 -5.45 2.12
N PRO A 67 13.94 -6.42 1.19
CA PRO A 67 13.10 -6.46 0.00
C PRO A 67 11.61 -6.48 0.37
N PHE A 68 10.78 -5.78 -0.40
CA PHE A 68 9.34 -5.68 -0.13
C PHE A 68 8.65 -7.05 0.02
N GLU A 69 9.03 -8.03 -0.79
CA GLU A 69 8.47 -9.39 -0.76
C GLU A 69 8.82 -10.15 0.53
N GLU A 70 9.95 -9.82 1.17
CA GLU A 70 10.39 -10.45 2.42
C GLU A 70 9.78 -9.79 3.66
N LYS A 71 9.32 -8.53 3.56
CA LYS A 71 8.73 -7.79 4.69
C LYS A 71 7.55 -8.54 5.29
N THR A 72 6.70 -9.13 4.46
CA THR A 72 5.53 -9.91 4.91
C THR A 72 5.93 -11.10 5.78
N GLN A 73 6.94 -11.87 5.34
CA GLN A 73 7.43 -13.03 6.09
C GLN A 73 8.11 -12.61 7.40
N LYS A 74 8.95 -11.57 7.37
CA LYS A 74 9.60 -11.05 8.58
C LYS A 74 8.61 -10.50 9.61
N MET A 75 7.55 -9.82 9.16
CA MET A 75 6.46 -9.40 10.04
C MET A 75 5.76 -10.61 10.66
N HIS A 76 5.50 -11.68 9.90
CA HIS A 76 4.90 -12.89 10.44
C HIS A 76 5.78 -13.55 11.50
N GLU A 77 7.09 -13.66 11.27
CA GLU A 77 8.05 -14.17 12.25
C GLU A 77 8.11 -13.33 13.52
N LEU A 78 8.10 -11.99 13.39
CA LEU A 78 8.02 -11.09 14.53
C LEU A 78 6.71 -11.30 15.30
N ALA A 79 5.59 -11.41 14.59
CA ALA A 79 4.28 -11.63 15.19
C ALA A 79 4.23 -12.89 16.06
N GLN A 80 4.80 -14.02 15.59
CA GLN A 80 4.87 -15.25 16.40
C GLN A 80 5.68 -15.07 17.70
N LYS A 81 6.61 -14.11 17.75
CA LYS A 81 7.47 -13.86 18.93
C LYS A 81 6.82 -12.90 19.92
N VAL A 82 6.18 -11.84 19.43
CA VAL A 82 5.79 -10.69 20.26
C VAL A 82 4.29 -10.60 20.52
N LEU A 83 3.45 -11.14 19.63
CA LEU A 83 2.00 -11.17 19.82
C LEU A 83 1.60 -12.40 20.62
N LYS A 84 0.50 -12.27 21.38
CA LYS A 84 -0.05 -13.35 22.22
C LYS A 84 -1.58 -13.33 22.19
N GLY A 85 -2.18 -14.47 22.55
CA GLY A 85 -3.62 -14.62 22.72
C GLY A 85 -4.42 -14.26 21.46
N ASP A 86 -5.52 -13.52 21.64
CA ASP A 86 -6.43 -13.15 20.56
C ASP A 86 -5.76 -12.31 19.46
N MET A 87 -4.79 -11.46 19.82
CA MET A 87 -4.09 -10.61 18.85
C MET A 87 -3.20 -11.44 17.90
N LEU A 88 -2.55 -12.49 18.42
CA LEU A 88 -1.78 -13.41 17.58
C LEU A 88 -2.71 -14.19 16.64
N LYS A 89 -3.87 -14.62 17.14
CA LYS A 89 -4.88 -15.31 16.34
C LYS A 89 -5.41 -14.40 15.22
N GLU A 90 -5.82 -13.18 15.55
CA GLU A 90 -6.28 -12.20 14.56
C GLU A 90 -5.21 -11.88 13.51
N PHE A 91 -3.93 -11.81 13.93
CA PHE A 91 -2.82 -11.58 13.00
C PHE A 91 -2.65 -12.76 12.05
N ASN A 92 -2.68 -13.99 12.56
CA ASN A 92 -2.56 -15.20 11.73
C ASN A 92 -3.73 -15.34 10.76
N ASP A 93 -4.96 -15.01 11.19
CA ASP A 93 -6.13 -15.00 10.32
C ASP A 93 -5.98 -13.96 9.20
N PHE A 94 -5.48 -12.76 9.52
CA PHE A 94 -5.17 -11.74 8.52
C PHE A 94 -4.08 -12.20 7.54
N TYR A 95 -2.99 -12.78 8.07
CA TYR A 95 -1.88 -13.29 7.27
C TYR A 95 -2.32 -14.38 6.29
N ASN A 96 -3.11 -15.36 6.77
CA ASN A 96 -3.62 -16.44 5.94
C ASN A 96 -4.54 -15.92 4.82
N LYS A 97 -5.41 -14.94 5.11
CA LYS A 97 -6.25 -14.30 4.07
C LYS A 97 -5.41 -13.59 3.01
N MET A 98 -4.31 -12.94 3.39
CA MET A 98 -3.39 -12.31 2.43
C MET A 98 -2.70 -13.35 1.55
N GLU A 99 -2.27 -14.47 2.12
CA GLU A 99 -1.67 -15.58 1.38
C GLU A 99 -2.67 -16.27 0.45
N GLU A 100 -3.90 -16.50 0.89
CA GLU A 100 -5.00 -17.01 0.05
C GLU A 100 -5.29 -16.05 -1.12
N HIS A 101 -5.36 -14.74 -0.85
CA HIS A 101 -5.55 -13.75 -1.90
C HIS A 101 -4.41 -13.78 -2.92
N ARG A 102 -3.15 -13.86 -2.46
CA ARG A 102 -1.97 -13.98 -3.34
C ARG A 102 -2.04 -15.23 -4.22
N LYS A 103 -2.42 -16.37 -3.64
CA LYS A 103 -2.61 -17.62 -4.39
C LYS A 103 -3.70 -17.48 -5.45
N ASN A 104 -4.86 -16.93 -5.09
CA ASN A 104 -5.96 -16.70 -6.04
C ASN A 104 -5.53 -15.79 -7.21
N ILE A 105 -4.81 -14.70 -6.94
CA ILE A 105 -4.29 -13.84 -8.01
C ILE A 105 -3.31 -14.59 -8.92
N ASN A 106 -2.42 -15.43 -8.36
CA ASN A 106 -1.53 -16.25 -9.16
C ASN A 106 -2.30 -17.24 -10.04
N GLU A 107 -3.32 -17.91 -9.52
CA GLU A 107 -4.19 -18.81 -10.30
C GLU A 107 -4.94 -18.06 -11.41
N MET A 108 -5.40 -16.83 -11.14
CA MET A 108 -6.01 -15.98 -12.17
C MET A 108 -4.98 -15.58 -13.23
N ALA A 109 -3.75 -15.27 -12.84
CA ALA A 109 -2.66 -14.92 -13.76
C ALA A 109 -2.28 -16.11 -14.66
N GLU A 110 -2.35 -17.34 -14.16
CA GLU A 110 -2.13 -18.55 -14.96
C GLU A 110 -3.20 -18.79 -16.04
N LYS A 111 -4.44 -18.35 -15.77
CA LYS A 111 -5.58 -18.48 -16.69
C LYS A 111 -5.65 -17.37 -17.73
N LEU A 112 -4.73 -16.40 -17.72
CA LEU A 112 -4.65 -15.33 -18.72
C LEU A 112 -4.32 -15.89 -20.11
N SER A 113 -4.77 -15.18 -21.15
CA SER A 113 -4.30 -15.46 -22.51
C SER A 113 -2.78 -15.22 -22.61
N PRO A 114 -2.07 -15.84 -23.56
CA PRO A 114 -0.62 -15.65 -23.70
C PRO A 114 -0.20 -14.18 -23.79
N GLU A 115 -0.92 -13.38 -24.57
CA GLU A 115 -0.68 -11.93 -24.71
C GLU A 115 -0.90 -11.19 -23.38
N ALA A 116 -2.01 -11.48 -22.68
CA ALA A 116 -2.31 -10.85 -21.41
C ALA A 116 -1.31 -11.25 -20.31
N LYS A 117 -0.86 -12.50 -20.31
CA LYS A 117 0.15 -13.01 -19.38
C LYS A 117 1.50 -12.34 -19.60
N GLU A 118 1.94 -12.23 -20.85
CA GLU A 118 3.18 -11.52 -21.19
C GLU A 118 3.12 -10.05 -20.76
N ALA A 119 1.99 -9.37 -21.00
CA ALA A 119 1.79 -7.99 -20.55
C ALA A 119 1.81 -7.88 -19.01
N TYR A 120 1.10 -8.79 -18.31
CA TYR A 120 1.05 -8.81 -16.85
C TYR A 120 2.44 -8.99 -16.23
N GLU A 121 3.25 -9.91 -16.75
CA GLU A 121 4.62 -10.14 -16.27
C GLU A 121 5.51 -8.90 -16.47
N LYS A 122 5.44 -8.27 -17.66
CA LYS A 122 6.20 -7.04 -17.95
C LYS A 122 5.78 -5.88 -17.04
N ILE A 123 4.48 -5.65 -16.88
CA ILE A 123 3.94 -4.59 -16.01
C ILE A 123 4.35 -4.84 -14.56
N SER A 124 4.17 -6.08 -14.07
CA SER A 124 4.55 -6.46 -12.70
C SER A 124 6.04 -6.21 -12.44
N LYS A 125 6.91 -6.53 -13.41
CA LYS A 125 8.35 -6.25 -13.31
C LYS A 125 8.64 -4.76 -13.24
N LEU A 126 8.03 -3.96 -14.11
CA LEU A 126 8.19 -2.50 -14.11
C LEU A 126 7.72 -1.86 -12.80
N GLU A 127 6.63 -2.36 -12.22
CA GLU A 127 6.13 -1.89 -10.93
C GLU A 127 7.13 -2.18 -9.79
N LYS A 128 7.74 -3.37 -9.78
CA LYS A 128 8.80 -3.72 -8.83
C LYS A 128 10.02 -2.81 -9.00
N GLU A 129 10.52 -2.65 -10.22
CA GLU A 129 11.65 -1.78 -10.52
C GLU A 129 11.38 -0.32 -10.10
N LYS A 130 10.19 0.20 -10.43
CA LYS A 130 9.75 1.54 -9.99
C LYS A 130 9.74 1.65 -8.47
N HIS A 131 9.19 0.66 -7.77
CA HIS A 131 9.16 0.65 -6.31
C HIS A 131 10.56 0.66 -5.72
N GLU A 132 11.47 -0.18 -6.21
CA GLU A 132 12.86 -0.24 -5.76
C GLU A 132 13.60 1.08 -5.98
N ILE A 133 13.45 1.70 -7.16
CA ILE A 133 14.07 2.99 -7.47
C ILE A 133 13.60 4.03 -6.46
N LEU A 134 12.28 4.17 -6.26
CA LEU A 134 11.73 5.15 -5.33
C LEU A 134 12.20 4.89 -3.90
N HIS A 135 12.16 3.64 -3.45
CA HIS A 135 12.50 3.26 -2.08
C HIS A 135 13.97 3.51 -1.72
N LYS A 136 14.90 3.36 -2.69
CA LYS A 136 16.33 3.64 -2.51
C LYS A 136 16.68 5.12 -2.36
N LEU A 137 15.79 6.03 -2.76
CA LEU A 137 16.01 7.47 -2.64
C LEU A 137 15.98 7.94 -1.18
N SER A 138 16.62 9.09 -0.92
CA SER A 138 16.41 9.85 0.31
C SER A 138 14.97 10.37 0.36
N GLU A 139 14.47 10.62 1.57
CA GLU A 139 13.13 11.20 1.75
C GLU A 139 12.97 12.53 1.00
N SER A 140 14.00 13.40 1.04
CA SER A 140 14.02 14.67 0.30
C SER A 140 13.86 14.47 -1.21
N ALA A 141 14.58 13.53 -1.81
CA ALA A 141 14.51 13.26 -3.24
C ALA A 141 13.18 12.59 -3.64
N GLN A 142 12.61 11.73 -2.78
CA GLN A 142 11.27 11.21 -2.98
C GLN A 142 10.22 12.34 -3.00
N GLU A 143 10.33 13.30 -2.07
CA GLU A 143 9.43 14.45 -2.00
C GLU A 143 9.50 15.32 -3.26
N GLU A 144 10.70 15.62 -3.76
CA GLU A 144 10.89 16.38 -5.01
C GLU A 144 10.26 15.66 -6.21
N LEU A 145 10.48 14.34 -6.34
CA LEU A 145 9.87 13.55 -7.40
C LEU A 145 8.35 13.49 -7.28
N PHE A 146 7.82 13.35 -6.07
CA PHE A 146 6.37 13.35 -5.85
C PHE A 146 5.75 14.71 -6.19
N ALA A 147 6.42 15.81 -5.88
CA ALA A 147 5.99 17.15 -6.30
C ALA A 147 5.95 17.27 -7.84
N LEU A 148 6.99 16.79 -8.52
CA LEU A 148 7.03 16.77 -9.99
C LEU A 148 5.91 15.91 -10.60
N TYR A 149 5.67 14.72 -10.05
CA TYR A 149 4.59 13.83 -10.52
C TYR A 149 3.21 14.44 -10.31
N LYS A 150 3.01 15.14 -9.19
CA LYS A 150 1.78 15.89 -8.92
C LYS A 150 1.55 16.96 -10.00
N GLU A 151 2.56 17.78 -10.28
CA GLU A 151 2.48 18.81 -11.33
C GLU A 151 2.22 18.21 -12.72
N ARG A 152 2.90 17.11 -13.07
CA ARG A 152 2.68 16.42 -14.35
C ARG A 152 1.24 15.92 -14.48
N GLN A 153 0.66 15.38 -13.42
CA GLN A 153 -0.74 14.92 -13.42
C GLN A 153 -1.74 16.08 -13.47
N ASN A 154 -1.39 17.26 -12.95
CA ASN A 154 -2.25 18.45 -12.97
C ASN A 154 -2.29 19.14 -14.34
N LYS A 155 -1.29 18.91 -15.21
CA LYS A 155 -1.20 19.51 -16.56
C LYS A 155 -2.18 18.95 -17.58
N PHE A 156 -2.89 17.85 -17.31
CA PHE A 156 -4.01 17.43 -18.15
C PHE A 156 -5.28 18.16 -17.71
N PRO A 157 -5.93 18.98 -18.57
CA PRO A 157 -7.19 19.61 -18.20
C PRO A 157 -8.19 18.51 -17.83
N LYS A 158 -8.78 18.61 -16.64
CA LYS A 158 -9.93 17.79 -16.27
C LYS A 158 -11.02 18.08 -17.32
N PRO A 159 -11.52 17.10 -18.10
CA PRO A 159 -12.68 17.36 -18.95
C PRO A 159 -13.81 17.87 -18.04
N LEU A 160 -14.39 19.01 -18.46
CA LEU A 160 -15.54 19.65 -17.82
C LEU A 160 -16.74 18.70 -17.73
#